data_AF-A0A7S2BGC7-F1
#
_entry.id   AF-A0A7S2BGC7-F1
#
_cell.length_a   1.000
_cell.length_b   1.000
_cell.length_c   1.000
_cell.angle_alpha   90.00
_cell.angle_beta   90.00
_cell.angle_gamma   90.00
#
_symmetry.space_group_name_H-M   'P 1'
#
loop_
_entity.id
_entity.type
_entity.pdbx_description
1 polymer ?
#
loop_
_entity_poly.entity_id
_entity_poly.type
_entity_poly.pdbx_seq_one_letter_code
_entity_poly.pdbx_strand_id
1 'polypeptide(L)'
;NVTEKTWLAEVCPHIQKRIQASAAGEIRFNLMAVVQNRLDALANQVAEARAEYRGLCERLQVAVDESSPLLIDDVGATAAAPSSSASTFEGDDDAARTALEQCTTRLGDLLEMRRAEVEKRDAWREENIRRRHNYVPFLFNFLKILAEKKQLKSLIDKARQTR
;
A
#
# COMPACT_ATOMS: atom_id res chain seq x y z
N ASN A 1 10.98 7.15 29.86
CA ASN A 1 10.09 7.45 28.72
C ASN A 1 10.92 7.64 27.47
N VAL A 2 11.22 6.54 26.77
CA VAL A 2 11.99 6.55 25.52
C VAL A 2 10.97 6.75 24.39
N THR A 3 10.94 7.93 23.78
CA THR A 3 10.08 8.24 22.62
C THR A 3 10.45 7.30 21.45
N GLU A 4 9.52 6.94 20.57
CA GLU A 4 9.76 5.98 19.46
C GLU A 4 11.00 6.29 18.60
N LYS A 5 11.26 7.57 18.33
CA LYS A 5 12.46 8.01 17.58
C LYS A 5 13.77 7.72 18.32
N THR A 6 13.72 7.57 19.63
CA THR A 6 14.88 7.43 20.51
C THR A 6 15.40 5.99 20.54
N TRP A 7 14.53 4.98 20.61
CA TRP A 7 14.98 3.58 20.62
C TRP A 7 15.52 3.14 19.26
N LEU A 8 14.95 3.62 18.15
CA LEU A 8 15.47 3.35 16.81
C LEU A 8 16.89 3.91 16.63
N ALA A 9 17.11 5.15 17.08
CA ALA A 9 18.44 5.77 17.07
C ALA A 9 19.46 4.98 17.91
N GLU A 10 19.00 4.33 18.99
CA GLU A 10 19.83 3.48 19.84
C GLU A 10 20.10 2.09 19.22
N VAL A 11 19.10 1.46 18.57
CA VAL A 11 19.22 0.09 18.04
C VAL A 11 19.93 0.03 16.68
N CYS A 12 19.76 1.03 15.81
CA CYS A 12 20.43 1.11 14.51
C CYS A 12 21.95 0.85 14.57
N PRO A 13 22.75 1.52 15.44
CA PRO A 13 24.18 1.27 15.51
C PRO A 13 24.53 -0.16 15.97
N HIS A 14 23.69 -0.79 16.79
CA HIS A 14 23.89 -2.17 17.22
C HIS A 14 23.69 -3.16 16.07
N ILE A 15 22.65 -2.96 15.26
CA ILE A 15 22.39 -3.78 14.06
C ILE A 15 23.53 -3.59 13.05
N GLN A 16 23.94 -2.34 12.80
CA GLN A 16 25.03 -2.03 11.87
C GLN A 16 26.35 -2.67 12.30
N LYS A 17 26.71 -2.58 13.58
CA LYS A 17 27.89 -3.24 14.14
C LYS A 17 27.86 -4.75 13.91
N ARG A 18 26.70 -5.38 14.07
CA ARG A 18 26.53 -6.83 13.87
C ARG A 18 26.66 -7.24 12.40
N ILE A 19 26.18 -6.41 11.47
CA ILE A 19 26.36 -6.62 10.02
C ILE A 19 27.83 -6.46 9.62
N GLN A 20 28.52 -5.44 10.15
CA GLN A 20 29.93 -5.16 9.86
C GLN A 20 30.89 -6.23 10.42
N ALA A 21 30.46 -6.98 11.44
CA ALA A 21 31.25 -8.07 12.02
C ALA A 21 31.30 -9.32 11.12
N SER A 22 30.46 -9.39 10.08
CA SER A 22 30.47 -10.49 9.10
C SER A 22 31.57 -10.32 8.05
N ALA A 23 31.85 -11.39 7.32
CA ALA A 23 32.89 -11.39 6.30
C ALA A 23 32.63 -10.32 5.22
N ALA A 24 33.70 -9.68 4.73
CA ALA A 24 33.59 -8.70 3.66
C ALA A 24 32.93 -9.33 2.42
N GLY A 25 31.77 -8.79 2.03
CA GLY A 25 30.96 -9.31 0.92
C GLY A 25 29.86 -10.30 1.31
N GLU A 26 29.67 -10.60 2.59
CA GLU A 26 28.52 -11.39 3.04
C GLU A 26 27.24 -10.56 2.98
N ILE A 27 26.23 -11.05 2.26
CA ILE A 27 24.93 -10.36 2.05
C ILE A 27 23.72 -11.19 2.51
N ARG A 28 23.95 -12.33 3.17
CA ARG A 28 22.90 -13.29 3.56
C ARG A 28 22.24 -12.88 4.87
N PHE A 29 21.65 -11.69 4.88
CA PHE A 29 20.89 -11.18 6.02
C PHE A 29 19.44 -10.92 5.61
N ASN A 30 18.53 -11.12 6.57
CA ASN A 30 17.16 -10.67 6.46
C ASN A 30 16.83 -9.86 7.71
N LEU A 31 16.30 -8.66 7.52
CA LEU A 31 15.81 -7.79 8.57
C LEU A 31 14.35 -7.47 8.28
N MET A 32 13.46 -7.87 9.18
CA MET A 32 12.04 -7.55 9.15
C MET A 32 11.68 -6.74 10.39
N ALA A 33 10.72 -5.83 10.25
CA ALA A 33 10.16 -5.08 11.36
C ALA A 33 8.70 -5.45 11.55
N VAL A 34 8.28 -5.62 12.80
CA VAL A 34 6.87 -5.70 13.15
C VAL A 34 6.37 -4.27 13.28
N VAL A 35 5.38 -3.91 12.48
CA VAL A 35 4.78 -2.57 12.41
C VAL A 35 3.27 -2.68 12.53
N GLN A 36 2.59 -1.58 12.86
CA GLN A 36 1.13 -1.52 12.78
C GLN A 36 0.66 -1.86 11.36
N ASN A 37 -0.54 -2.42 11.23
CA ASN A 37 -1.16 -2.64 9.94
C ASN A 37 -1.35 -1.30 9.21
N ARG A 38 -0.51 -1.06 8.20
CA ARG A 38 -0.50 0.17 7.43
C ARG A 38 -1.79 0.42 6.66
N LEU A 39 -2.51 -0.62 6.24
CA LEU A 39 -3.81 -0.43 5.59
C LEU A 39 -4.84 0.13 6.56
N ASP A 40 -4.90 -0.40 7.78
CA ASP A 40 -5.85 0.08 8.80
C ASP A 40 -5.50 1.51 9.21
N ALA A 41 -4.21 1.81 9.38
CA ALA A 41 -3.75 3.17 9.69
C ALA A 41 -4.11 4.17 8.57
N LEU A 42 -3.88 3.81 7.30
CA LEU A 42 -4.26 4.65 6.15
C LEU A 42 -5.77 4.77 6.01
N ALA A 43 -6.54 3.71 6.26
CA ALA A 43 -8.00 3.74 6.22
C ALA A 43 -8.57 4.71 7.26
N ASN A 44 -8.04 4.69 8.49
CA ASN A 44 -8.43 5.65 9.52
C ASN A 44 -8.09 7.09 9.13
N GLN A 45 -6.88 7.33 8.58
CA GLN A 45 -6.48 8.66 8.10
C GLN A 45 -7.36 9.17 6.95
N VAL A 46 -7.74 8.29 6.03
CA VAL A 46 -8.69 8.63 4.95
C VAL A 46 -10.06 8.99 5.52
N ALA A 47 -10.57 8.23 6.48
CA ALA A 47 -11.85 8.51 7.11
C ALA A 47 -11.87 9.86 7.84
N GLU A 48 -10.80 10.18 8.58
CA GLU A 48 -10.63 11.47 9.25
C GLU A 48 -10.56 12.62 8.24
N ALA A 49 -9.72 12.51 7.21
CA ALA A 49 -9.60 13.52 6.15
C ALA A 49 -10.92 13.72 5.38
N ARG A 50 -11.71 12.67 5.16
CA ARG A 50 -13.05 12.78 4.56
C ARG A 50 -14.04 13.52 5.44
N ALA A 51 -14.01 13.29 6.76
CA ALA A 51 -14.85 14.00 7.71
C ALA A 51 -14.49 15.50 7.74
N GLU A 52 -13.19 15.82 7.77
CA GLU A 52 -12.70 17.20 7.64
C GLU A 52 -13.16 17.85 6.33
N TYR A 53 -13.00 17.16 5.20
CA TYR A 53 -13.44 17.64 3.88
C TYR A 53 -14.94 17.97 3.86
N ARG A 54 -15.78 17.06 4.37
CA ARG A 54 -17.24 17.28 4.44
C ARG A 54 -17.60 18.50 5.29
N GLY A 55 -16.95 18.65 6.46
CA GLY A 55 -17.17 19.82 7.32
C GLY A 55 -16.76 21.14 6.66
N LEU A 56 -15.65 21.15 5.92
CA LEU A 56 -15.22 22.33 5.15
C LEU A 56 -16.17 22.66 4.00
N CYS A 57 -16.67 21.65 3.28
CA CYS A 57 -17.68 21.86 2.25
C CYS A 57 -19.00 22.38 2.81
N GLU A 58 -19.47 21.86 3.95
CA GLU A 58 -20.69 22.35 4.61
C GLU A 58 -20.56 23.82 5.00
N ARG A 59 -19.43 24.18 5.65
CA ARG A 59 -19.14 25.57 6.04
C ARG A 59 -19.09 26.53 4.85
N LEU A 60 -18.48 26.11 3.73
CA LEU A 60 -18.39 26.90 2.50
C LEU A 60 -19.64 26.81 1.61
N GLN A 61 -20.63 26.01 2.01
CA GLN A 61 -21.82 25.69 1.20
C GLN A 61 -21.49 25.20 -0.21
N VAL A 62 -20.37 24.48 -0.34
CA VAL A 62 -19.93 23.85 -1.58
C VAL A 62 -20.65 22.51 -1.71
N ALA A 63 -21.31 22.30 -2.85
CA ALA A 63 -21.95 21.02 -3.14
C ALA A 63 -20.89 19.90 -3.18
N VAL A 64 -21.09 18.90 -2.32
CA VAL A 64 -20.25 17.70 -2.30
C VAL A 64 -20.80 16.71 -3.32
N ASP A 65 -20.02 16.41 -4.35
CA ASP A 65 -20.32 15.25 -5.19
C ASP A 65 -19.90 13.98 -4.47
N GLU A 66 -20.85 13.32 -3.81
CA GLU A 66 -20.65 12.03 -3.13
C GLU A 66 -20.27 10.90 -4.10
N SER A 67 -20.41 11.11 -5.42
CA SER A 67 -19.95 10.17 -6.46
C SER A 67 -18.46 10.28 -6.75
N SER A 68 -17.79 11.31 -6.21
CA SER A 68 -16.36 11.53 -6.39
C SER A 68 -15.56 10.35 -5.84
N PRO A 69 -14.60 9.78 -6.59
CA PRO A 69 -13.72 8.71 -6.12
C PRO A 69 -13.01 9.01 -4.80
N LEU A 70 -12.85 10.29 -4.47
CA LEU A 70 -12.27 10.75 -3.22
C LEU A 70 -13.13 10.39 -2.00
N LEU A 71 -14.45 10.26 -2.16
CA LEU A 71 -15.44 10.08 -1.09
C LEU A 71 -16.06 8.69 -1.04
N ILE A 72 -15.85 7.84 -2.05
CA ILE A 72 -16.38 6.48 -2.07
C ILE A 72 -15.79 5.66 -0.91
N ASP A 73 -16.62 5.28 0.06
CA ASP A 73 -16.26 4.33 1.12
C ASP A 73 -16.13 2.93 0.52
N ASP A 74 -14.90 2.43 0.44
CA ASP A 74 -14.58 1.15 -0.19
C ASP A 74 -15.18 -0.05 0.57
N VAL A 75 -15.62 0.13 1.82
CA VAL A 75 -16.42 -0.86 2.58
C VAL A 75 -17.35 -0.11 3.55
N GLY A 76 -18.63 -0.50 3.52
CA GLY A 76 -19.74 0.15 4.21
C GLY A 76 -19.50 0.49 5.69
N ALA A 77 -19.49 1.79 5.96
CA ALA A 77 -19.74 2.35 7.28
C ALA A 77 -20.73 3.51 7.10
N THR A 78 -22.02 3.23 7.27
CA THR A 78 -23.06 4.26 7.33
C THR A 78 -22.89 5.04 8.63
N ALA A 79 -22.55 6.32 8.54
CA ALA A 79 -22.71 7.25 9.65
C ALA A 79 -23.38 8.53 9.15
N ALA A 80 -24.46 8.87 9.86
CA ALA A 80 -25.47 9.85 9.53
C ALA A 80 -25.00 11.31 9.63
N ALA A 81 -25.75 12.18 8.93
CA ALA A 81 -25.70 13.64 8.98
C ALA A 81 -25.85 14.21 10.41
N PRO A 82 -25.50 15.49 10.62
CA PRO A 82 -26.58 16.48 10.56
C PRO A 82 -26.21 17.81 9.91
N SER A 83 -27.20 18.36 9.21
CA SER A 83 -27.34 19.75 8.79
C SER A 83 -27.32 20.73 9.97
N SER A 84 -26.61 21.85 9.86
CA SER A 84 -27.11 23.10 10.46
C SER A 84 -26.58 24.39 9.82
N SER A 85 -27.51 25.33 9.74
CA SER A 85 -27.39 26.74 9.34
C SER A 85 -26.51 27.57 10.28
N ALA A 86 -25.69 28.49 9.74
CA ALA A 86 -25.63 29.89 10.16
C ALA A 86 -24.65 30.73 9.32
N SER A 87 -24.93 32.03 9.29
CA SER A 87 -24.31 33.17 8.59
C SER A 87 -22.77 33.27 8.59
N THR A 88 -22.18 33.75 7.50
CA THR A 88 -20.73 34.03 7.43
C THR A 88 -20.39 35.46 7.02
N PHE A 89 -19.40 35.97 7.76
CA PHE A 89 -18.67 37.22 7.62
C PHE A 89 -17.49 36.98 6.66
N GLU A 90 -17.33 37.82 5.65
CA GLU A 90 -16.55 37.57 4.41
C GLU A 90 -15.03 37.30 4.56
N GLY A 91 -14.46 37.40 5.77
CA GLY A 91 -13.03 37.17 6.02
C GLY A 91 -12.62 35.73 6.36
N ASP A 92 -13.57 34.89 6.79
CA ASP A 92 -13.30 33.52 7.27
C ASP A 92 -13.35 32.46 6.13
N ASP A 93 -13.79 32.88 4.94
CA ASP A 93 -14.03 31.98 3.80
C ASP A 93 -12.77 31.70 2.96
N ASP A 94 -11.82 32.64 2.88
CA ASP A 94 -10.59 32.44 2.08
C ASP A 94 -9.63 31.42 2.73
N ALA A 95 -9.51 31.48 4.06
CA ALA A 95 -8.77 30.49 4.84
C ALA A 95 -9.42 29.10 4.75
N ALA A 96 -10.77 29.04 4.80
CA ALA A 96 -11.50 27.78 4.63
C ALA A 96 -11.37 27.20 3.22
N ARG A 97 -11.35 28.02 2.17
CA ARG A 97 -11.11 27.58 0.78
C ARG A 97 -9.70 27.01 0.62
N THR A 98 -8.70 27.69 1.19
CA THR A 98 -7.32 27.20 1.19
C THR A 98 -7.20 25.87 1.94
N ALA A 99 -7.86 25.75 3.10
CA ALA A 99 -7.89 24.50 3.86
C ALA A 99 -8.60 23.37 3.09
N LEU A 100 -9.66 23.69 2.34
CA LEU A 100 -10.36 22.72 1.49
C LEU A 100 -9.43 22.17 0.39
N GLU A 101 -8.67 23.03 -0.30
CA GLU A 101 -7.69 22.61 -1.32
C GLU A 101 -6.54 21.76 -0.75
N GLN A 102 -6.08 22.09 0.45
CA GLN A 102 -5.09 21.27 1.16
C GLN A 102 -5.68 19.90 1.55
N CYS A 103 -6.93 19.88 2.03
CA CYS A 103 -7.64 18.67 2.42
C CYS A 103 -7.88 17.75 1.20
N THR A 104 -8.27 18.29 0.04
CA THR A 104 -8.47 17.51 -1.19
C THR A 104 -7.18 16.87 -1.66
N THR A 105 -6.08 17.62 -1.66
CA THR A 105 -4.76 17.11 -2.06
C THR A 105 -4.30 16.02 -1.09
N ARG A 106 -4.38 16.26 0.22
CA ARG A 106 -4.06 15.28 1.26
C ARG A 106 -4.88 13.99 1.11
N LEU A 107 -6.17 14.12 0.80
CA LEU A 107 -7.06 12.98 0.59
C LEU A 107 -6.64 12.17 -0.65
N GLY A 108 -6.27 12.84 -1.74
CA GLY A 108 -5.69 12.21 -2.94
C GLY A 108 -4.43 11.41 -2.61
N ASP A 109 -3.47 12.01 -1.91
CA ASP A 109 -2.22 11.37 -1.51
C ASP A 109 -2.46 10.14 -0.61
N LEU A 110 -3.35 10.27 0.37
CA LEU A 110 -3.72 9.17 1.27
C LEU A 110 -4.34 7.99 0.52
N LEU A 111 -5.20 8.26 -0.46
CA LEU A 111 -5.82 7.23 -1.29
C LEU A 111 -4.80 6.55 -2.20
N GLU A 112 -3.86 7.29 -2.79
CA GLU A 112 -2.78 6.72 -3.58
C GLU A 112 -1.87 5.82 -2.73
N MET A 113 -1.48 6.27 -1.54
CA MET A 113 -0.71 5.47 -0.59
C MET A 113 -1.46 4.19 -0.18
N ARG A 114 -2.78 4.28 0.05
CA ARG A 114 -3.61 3.11 0.36
C ARG A 114 -3.64 2.13 -0.80
N ARG A 115 -3.82 2.61 -2.03
CA ARG A 115 -3.82 1.79 -3.24
C ARG A 115 -2.49 1.05 -3.42
N ALA A 116 -1.37 1.76 -3.32
CA ALA A 116 -0.04 1.15 -3.44
C ALA A 116 0.19 0.04 -2.39
N GLU A 117 -0.34 0.23 -1.18
CA GLU A 117 -0.23 -0.73 -0.09
C GLU A 117 -1.12 -1.98 -0.29
N VAL A 118 -2.27 -1.84 -0.96
CA VAL A 118 -3.12 -2.97 -1.40
C VAL A 118 -2.41 -3.74 -2.52
N GLU A 119 -1.94 -3.05 -3.57
CA GLU A 119 -1.23 -3.67 -4.69
C GLU A 119 -0.01 -4.47 -4.22
N LYS A 120 0.73 -3.94 -3.24
CA LYS A 120 1.86 -4.64 -2.60
C LYS A 120 1.44 -5.95 -1.93
N ARG A 121 0.33 -5.94 -1.18
CA ARG A 121 -0.21 -7.17 -0.54
C ARG A 121 -0.70 -8.18 -1.56
N ASP A 122 -1.28 -7.71 -2.65
CA ASP A 122 -1.76 -8.57 -3.73
C ASP A 122 -0.61 -9.26 -4.44
N ALA A 123 0.45 -8.51 -4.77
CA ALA A 123 1.68 -9.07 -5.32
C ALA A 123 2.31 -10.10 -4.38
N TRP A 124 2.35 -9.83 -3.07
CA TRP A 124 2.83 -10.79 -2.08
C TRP A 124 1.96 -12.04 -1.98
N ARG A 125 0.64 -11.90 -2.08
CA ARG A 125 -0.28 -13.03 -2.07
C ARG A 125 -0.05 -13.93 -3.29
N GLU A 126 0.05 -13.33 -4.47
CA GLU A 126 0.33 -14.06 -5.71
C GLU A 126 1.68 -14.78 -5.64
N GLU A 127 2.71 -14.09 -5.17
CA GLU A 127 4.04 -14.67 -4.98
C GLU A 127 3.99 -15.84 -3.98
N ASN A 128 3.25 -15.72 -2.88
CA ASN A 128 3.08 -16.81 -1.92
C ASN A 128 2.35 -18.02 -2.54
N ILE A 129 1.33 -17.78 -3.38
CA ILE A 129 0.67 -18.86 -4.15
C ILE A 129 1.69 -19.56 -5.02
N ARG A 130 2.51 -18.82 -5.77
CA ARG A 130 3.58 -19.38 -6.62
C ARG A 130 4.58 -20.19 -5.80
N ARG A 131 5.07 -19.67 -4.68
CA ARG A 131 6.05 -20.35 -3.80
C ARG A 131 5.51 -21.66 -3.19
N ARG A 132 4.21 -21.71 -2.93
CA ARG A 132 3.56 -22.89 -2.33
C ARG A 132 2.96 -23.84 -3.36
N HIS A 133 3.01 -23.49 -4.64
CA HIS A 133 2.44 -24.31 -5.71
C HIS A 133 3.33 -25.52 -5.99
N ASN A 134 2.74 -26.71 -6.07
CA ASN A 134 3.44 -27.91 -6.50
C ASN A 134 3.50 -27.97 -8.02
N TYR A 135 4.66 -27.65 -8.60
CA TYR A 135 4.86 -27.63 -10.05
C TYR A 135 5.13 -29.01 -10.67
N VAL A 136 5.29 -30.10 -9.90
CA VAL A 136 5.62 -31.43 -10.45
C VAL A 136 4.57 -31.91 -11.47
N PRO A 137 3.25 -31.85 -11.20
CA PRO A 137 2.24 -32.25 -12.18
C PRO A 137 2.28 -31.38 -13.44
N PHE A 138 2.52 -30.08 -13.30
CA PHE A 138 2.65 -29.16 -14.42
C PHE A 138 3.86 -29.52 -15.29
N LEU A 139 5.05 -29.71 -14.69
CA LEU A 139 6.26 -30.09 -15.41
C LEU A 139 6.08 -31.42 -16.16
N PHE A 140 5.47 -32.41 -15.51
CA PHE A 140 5.27 -33.72 -16.12
C PHE A 140 4.38 -33.63 -17.36
N ASN A 141 3.24 -32.94 -17.26
CA ASN A 141 2.34 -32.73 -18.40
C ASN A 141 3.00 -31.89 -19.50
N PHE A 142 3.76 -30.85 -19.12
CA PHE A 142 4.49 -30.02 -20.06
C PHE A 142 5.51 -30.85 -20.87
N LEU A 143 6.30 -31.70 -20.21
CA LEU A 143 7.25 -32.60 -20.87
C LEU A 143 6.54 -33.63 -21.77
N LYS A 144 5.40 -34.17 -21.32
CA LYS A 144 4.59 -35.10 -22.11
C LYS A 144 4.12 -34.47 -23.42
N ILE A 145 3.57 -33.25 -23.37
CA ILE A 145 3.12 -32.50 -24.55
C ILE A 145 4.29 -32.20 -25.51
N LEU A 146 5.46 -31.83 -24.98
CA LEU A 146 6.65 -31.59 -25.80
C LEU A 146 7.16 -32.86 -26.50
N ALA A 147 7.03 -34.01 -25.84
CA ALA A 147 7.35 -35.31 -26.43
C ALA A 147 6.35 -35.68 -27.54
N GLU A 148 5.06 -35.49 -27.31
CA GLU A 148 3.99 -35.71 -28.30
C GLU A 148 4.19 -34.82 -29.55
N LYS A 149 4.58 -33.55 -29.34
CA LYS A 149 4.92 -32.61 -30.42
C LYS A 149 6.27 -32.87 -31.09
N LYS A 150 7.03 -33.89 -30.66
CA LYS A 150 8.39 -34.24 -31.13
C LYS A 150 9.42 -33.10 -30.98
N GLN A 151 9.16 -32.12 -30.11
CA GLN A 151 10.03 -30.96 -29.90
C GLN A 151 11.08 -31.19 -28.80
N LEU A 152 10.83 -32.14 -27.90
CA LEU A 152 11.62 -32.34 -26.68
C LEU A 152 13.12 -32.62 -26.94
N LYS A 153 13.44 -33.54 -27.86
CA LYS A 153 14.84 -33.92 -28.14
C LYS A 153 15.66 -32.74 -28.67
N SER A 154 15.11 -32.01 -29.66
CA SER A 154 15.76 -30.84 -30.24
C SER A 154 16.04 -29.75 -29.21
N LEU A 155 15.14 -29.53 -28.25
CA LEU A 155 15.33 -28.54 -27.18
C LEU A 155 16.41 -28.97 -26.19
N ILE A 156 16.50 -30.26 -25.85
CA ILE A 156 17.55 -30.81 -24.98
C ILE A 156 18.92 -30.63 -25.64
N ASP A 157 19.04 -30.92 -26.94
CA ASP A 157 20.30 -30.80 -27.66
C ASP A 157 20.79 -29.35 -27.72
N LYS A 158 19.87 -28.39 -27.96
CA LYS A 158 20.18 -26.96 -27.89
C LYS A 158 20.67 -26.54 -26.50
N ALA A 159 19.97 -26.98 -25.44
CA ALA A 159 20.33 -26.62 -24.07
C ALA A 159 21.70 -27.20 -23.65
N ARG A 160 22.08 -28.36 -24.18
CA ARG A 160 23.41 -28.97 -23.94
C ARG A 160 24.54 -28.20 -24.62
N GLN A 161 24.28 -27.52 -25.73
CA GLN A 161 25.29 -26.73 -26.45
C GLN A 161 25.57 -25.37 -25.80
N THR A 162 24.61 -24.82 -25.04
CA THR A 162 24.74 -23.53 -24.35
C THR A 162 25.47 -23.63 -23.00
N ARG A 163 25.75 -24.84 -22.52
CA ARG A 163 26.37 -25.10 -21.22
C ARG A 163 27.85 -25.40 -21.35
#